data_AF-A0A3C0ASC3-F1
#
_entry.id   AF-A0A3C0ASC3-F1
#
_cell.length_a   1.000
_cell.length_b   1.000
_cell.length_c   1.000
_cell.angle_alpha   90.00
_cell.angle_beta   90.00
_cell.angle_gamma   90.00
#
_symmetry.space_group_name_H-M   'P 1'
#
loop_
_entity.id
_entity.type
_entity.pdbx_description
1 polymer ?
#
loop_
_entity_poly.entity_id
_entity_poly.type
_entity_poly.pdbx_seq_one_letter_code
_entity_poly.pdbx_strand_id
1 'polypeptide(L)'
;EYKKAFLKAAKSVKNSLGQQGSVTFESYLKYESFRLPEEEPAVQTARLAIEKQGGQPELTIANGGLDANWMTAHGYPAVTLGCGQQDIHTTSETLIIDEYLKACQIGLLLATATESA
;
A
#
# COMPACT_ATOMS: atom_id res chain seq x y z
N GLU A 1 3.30 9.18 -21.55
CA GLU A 1 4.72 8.77 -21.44
C GLU A 1 4.97 7.28 -21.76
N TYR A 2 4.47 6.30 -21.01
CA TYR A 2 4.85 4.88 -21.24
C TYR A 2 4.51 4.34 -22.65
N LYS A 3 3.30 4.57 -23.18
CA LYS A 3 2.93 4.08 -24.54
C LYS A 3 3.89 4.59 -25.62
N LYS A 4 4.29 5.86 -25.52
CA LYS A 4 5.28 6.47 -26.45
C LYS A 4 6.64 5.78 -26.33
N ALA A 5 7.09 5.46 -25.11
CA ALA A 5 8.33 4.75 -24.88
C ALA A 5 8.32 3.34 -25.51
N PHE A 6 7.26 2.57 -25.31
CA PHE A 6 7.09 1.25 -25.92
C PHE A 6 7.04 1.32 -27.46
N LEU A 7 6.27 2.26 -28.02
CA LEU A 7 6.22 2.48 -29.47
C LEU A 7 7.58 2.90 -30.05
N LYS A 8 8.35 3.72 -29.31
CA LYS A 8 9.71 4.11 -29.71
C LYS A 8 10.65 2.91 -29.70
N ALA A 9 10.61 2.09 -28.65
CA ALA A 9 11.44 0.90 -28.53
C ALA A 9 11.14 -0.14 -29.63
N ALA A 10 9.86 -0.36 -29.95
CA ALA A 10 9.47 -1.28 -31.02
C ALA A 10 10.04 -0.87 -32.40
N LYS A 11 10.22 0.44 -32.62
CA LYS A 11 10.81 1.01 -33.84
C LYS A 11 12.33 1.13 -33.80
N SER A 12 12.98 1.02 -32.63
CA SER A 12 14.41 1.31 -32.50
C SER A 12 15.32 0.17 -32.96
N VAL A 13 14.79 -1.03 -33.13
CA VAL A 13 15.54 -2.21 -33.57
C VAL A 13 14.87 -2.87 -34.77
N LYS A 14 15.66 -3.57 -35.57
CA LYS A 14 15.20 -4.36 -36.72
C LYS A 14 15.75 -5.78 -36.62
N ASN A 15 14.96 -6.76 -37.05
CA ASN A 15 15.47 -8.12 -37.22
C ASN A 15 16.41 -8.22 -38.44
N SER A 16 16.97 -9.40 -38.70
CA SER A 16 17.85 -9.66 -39.85
C SER A 16 17.17 -9.43 -41.22
N LEU A 17 15.83 -9.38 -41.25
CA LEU A 17 15.03 -9.08 -42.43
C LEU A 17 14.65 -7.59 -42.52
N GLY A 18 15.17 -6.74 -41.63
CA GLY A 18 14.91 -5.29 -41.63
C GLY A 18 13.55 -4.88 -41.06
N GLN A 19 12.80 -5.80 -40.46
CA GLN A 19 11.45 -5.56 -39.94
C GLN A 19 11.49 -5.00 -38.51
N GLN A 20 10.61 -4.05 -38.21
CA GLN A 20 10.40 -3.49 -36.87
C GLN A 20 9.31 -4.25 -36.11
N GLY A 21 9.29 -4.12 -34.79
CA GLY A 21 8.22 -4.66 -33.95
C GLY A 21 6.95 -3.81 -34.01
N SER A 22 5.83 -4.41 -33.61
CA SER A 22 4.55 -3.73 -33.35
C SER A 22 4.14 -3.94 -31.89
N VAL A 23 3.31 -3.03 -31.36
CA VAL A 23 2.82 -3.07 -29.98
C VAL A 23 1.34 -2.73 -29.98
N THR A 24 0.54 -3.58 -29.34
CA THR A 24 -0.88 -3.34 -29.05
C THR A 24 -1.04 -3.17 -27.54
N PHE A 25 -1.91 -2.26 -27.11
CA PHE A 25 -2.12 -1.97 -25.70
C PHE A 25 -3.55 -2.29 -25.29
N GLU A 26 -3.68 -3.07 -24.22
CA GLU A 26 -4.90 -3.25 -23.44
C GLU A 26 -4.60 -2.80 -22.00
N SER A 27 -5.50 -2.04 -21.41
CA SER A 27 -5.30 -1.49 -20.06
C SER A 27 -6.58 -1.55 -19.27
N TYR A 28 -6.46 -2.02 -18.03
CA TYR A 28 -7.56 -2.12 -17.08
C TYR A 28 -7.09 -1.50 -15.77
N LEU A 29 -7.96 -0.70 -15.15
CA LEU A 29 -7.72 -0.20 -13.82
C LEU A 29 -7.91 -1.34 -12.83
N LYS A 30 -6.87 -1.65 -12.05
CA LYS A 30 -6.93 -2.72 -11.03
C LYS A 30 -7.50 -2.25 -9.70
N TYR A 31 -7.18 -1.04 -9.28
CA TYR A 31 -7.67 -0.42 -8.05
C TYR A 31 -7.55 1.09 -8.15
N GLU A 32 -8.44 1.81 -7.47
CA GLU A 32 -8.39 3.27 -7.34
C GLU A 32 -7.40 3.67 -6.25
N SER A 33 -6.75 4.83 -6.42
CA SER A 33 -6.04 5.48 -5.32
C SER A 33 -7.03 6.12 -4.36
N PHE A 34 -6.72 6.12 -3.07
CA PHE A 34 -7.50 6.83 -2.07
C PHE A 34 -6.58 7.56 -1.08
N ARG A 35 -7.13 8.55 -0.41
CA ARG A 35 -6.51 9.22 0.74
C ARG A 35 -7.60 9.53 1.75
N LEU A 36 -7.48 8.96 2.94
CA LEU A 36 -8.40 9.27 4.03
C LEU A 36 -7.99 10.61 4.67
N PRO A 37 -8.95 11.48 5.05
CA PRO A 37 -8.66 12.65 5.86
C PRO A 37 -8.17 12.21 7.25
N GLU A 38 -7.48 13.08 7.96
CA GLU A 38 -6.97 12.73 9.29
C GLU A 38 -8.12 12.44 10.25
N GLU A 39 -9.24 13.15 10.11
CA GLU A 39 -10.45 13.05 10.91
C GLU A 39 -11.27 11.77 10.65
N GLU A 40 -10.90 10.97 9.65
CA GLU A 40 -11.57 9.70 9.36
C GLU A 40 -11.54 8.78 10.59
N PRO A 41 -12.71 8.23 11.03
CA PRO A 41 -12.78 7.36 12.20
C PRO A 41 -11.74 6.22 12.21
N ALA A 42 -11.47 5.58 11.07
CA ALA A 42 -10.46 4.53 10.97
C ALA A 42 -9.04 5.05 11.26
N VAL A 43 -8.71 6.26 10.79
CA VAL A 43 -7.43 6.92 11.04
C VAL A 43 -7.30 7.29 12.51
N GLN A 44 -8.30 7.96 13.09
CA GLN A 44 -8.30 8.35 14.50
C GLN A 44 -8.21 7.15 15.44
N THR A 45 -8.96 6.09 15.15
CA THR A 45 -8.93 4.85 15.94
C THR A 45 -7.54 4.21 15.94
N ALA A 46 -6.88 4.13 14.78
CA ALA A 46 -5.53 3.61 14.68
C ALA A 46 -4.50 4.47 15.43
N ARG A 47 -4.58 5.80 15.28
CA ARG A 47 -3.69 6.74 15.98
C ARG A 47 -3.78 6.57 17.50
N LEU A 48 -4.99 6.56 18.04
CA LEU A 48 -5.23 6.38 19.47
C LEU A 48 -4.72 5.02 19.98
N ALA A 49 -4.89 3.95 19.19
CA ALA A 49 -4.38 2.63 19.56
C ALA A 49 -2.85 2.59 19.62
N ILE A 50 -2.17 3.24 18.67
CA ILE A 50 -0.71 3.37 18.66
C ILE A 50 -0.24 4.17 19.88
N GLU A 51 -0.85 5.33 20.16
CA GLU A 51 -0.52 6.20 21.30
C GLU A 51 -0.73 5.47 22.64
N LYS A 52 -1.84 4.73 22.79
CA LYS A 52 -2.13 3.92 24.00
C LYS A 52 -1.07 2.84 24.27
N GLN A 53 -0.40 2.35 23.23
CA GLN A 53 0.68 1.38 23.35
C GLN A 53 2.07 2.04 23.47
N GLY A 54 2.11 3.36 23.69
CA GLY A 54 3.33 4.15 23.85
C GLY A 54 4.06 4.44 22.53
N GLY A 55 3.43 4.19 21.38
CA GLY A 55 3.98 4.50 20.07
C GLY A 55 3.77 5.97 19.67
N GLN A 56 4.43 6.39 18.59
CA GLN A 56 4.19 7.67 17.93
C GLN A 56 3.59 7.40 16.55
N PRO A 57 2.32 7.77 16.30
CA PRO A 57 1.68 7.47 15.02
C PRO A 57 2.20 8.41 13.91
N GLU A 58 2.65 7.82 12.81
CA GLU A 58 3.05 8.52 11.60
C GLU A 58 2.06 8.21 10.47
N LEU A 59 1.53 9.25 9.82
CA LEU A 59 0.65 9.11 8.67
C LEU A 59 1.49 9.16 7.39
N THR A 60 1.48 8.06 6.65
CA THR A 60 2.26 7.93 5.41
C THR A 60 1.37 7.53 4.24
N ILE A 61 1.83 7.81 3.01
CA ILE A 61 1.18 7.37 1.78
C ILE A 61 1.99 6.21 1.19
N ALA A 62 1.34 5.06 1.03
CA ALA A 62 1.92 3.93 0.33
C ALA A 62 1.78 4.09 -1.19
N ASN A 63 2.89 3.98 -1.92
CA ASN A 63 2.90 4.01 -3.39
C ASN A 63 2.69 2.59 -3.96
N GLY A 64 1.53 2.00 -3.68
CA GLY A 64 1.18 0.63 -4.05
C GLY A 64 -0.31 0.34 -3.91
N GLY A 65 -0.70 -0.88 -4.25
CA GLY A 65 -2.04 -1.40 -4.01
C GLY A 65 -2.08 -2.21 -2.73
N LEU A 66 -3.12 -2.00 -1.93
CA LEU A 66 -3.42 -2.70 -0.70
C LEU A 66 -4.88 -3.17 -0.74
N ASP A 67 -5.24 -4.14 0.07
CA ASP A 67 -6.65 -4.53 0.25
C ASP A 67 -7.50 -3.33 0.71
N ALA A 68 -6.88 -2.38 1.42
CA ALA A 68 -7.48 -1.11 1.82
C ALA A 68 -8.01 -0.28 0.63
N ASN A 69 -7.40 -0.38 -0.56
CA ASN A 69 -7.93 0.28 -1.76
C ASN A 69 -9.31 -0.27 -2.12
N TRP A 70 -9.44 -1.60 -2.11
CA TRP A 70 -10.70 -2.25 -2.44
C TRP A 70 -11.75 -2.00 -1.37
N MET A 71 -11.39 -2.16 -0.09
CA MET A 71 -12.30 -1.91 1.03
C MET A 71 -12.83 -0.47 1.02
N THR A 72 -11.93 0.51 0.86
CA THR A 72 -12.33 1.94 0.85
C THR A 72 -13.22 2.26 -0.34
N ALA A 73 -12.92 1.74 -1.53
CA ALA A 73 -13.78 1.92 -2.71
C ALA A 73 -15.19 1.33 -2.53
N HIS A 74 -15.37 0.37 -1.61
CA HIS A 74 -16.65 -0.25 -1.30
C HIS A 74 -17.33 0.32 -0.05
N GLY A 75 -16.87 1.48 0.44
CA GLY A 75 -17.49 2.16 1.58
C GLY A 75 -17.01 1.68 2.95
N TYR A 76 -15.89 0.96 3.01
CA TYR A 76 -15.23 0.55 4.25
C TYR A 76 -13.85 1.22 4.35
N PRO A 77 -13.76 2.48 4.83
CA PRO A 77 -12.48 3.15 5.03
C PRO A 77 -11.55 2.31 5.88
N ALA A 78 -10.38 2.00 5.34
CA ALA A 78 -9.41 1.11 5.97
C ALA A 78 -8.02 1.74 5.98
N VAL A 79 -7.34 1.62 7.12
CA VAL A 79 -5.92 1.99 7.27
C VAL A 79 -5.07 0.73 7.31
N THR A 80 -3.83 0.85 6.85
CA THR A 80 -2.82 -0.21 6.98
C THR A 80 -1.87 0.13 8.11
N LEU A 81 -1.62 -0.82 9.00
CA LEU A 81 -0.69 -0.69 10.11
C LEU A 81 0.65 -1.35 9.77
N GLY A 82 1.75 -0.69 10.11
CA GLY A 82 3.07 -1.30 10.06
C GLY A 82 3.20 -2.40 11.12
N CYS A 83 3.94 -3.46 10.80
CA CYS A 83 4.21 -4.57 11.73
C CYS A 83 5.69 -4.97 11.78
N GLY A 84 6.59 -4.00 11.58
CA GLY A 84 8.03 -4.14 11.80
C GLY A 84 8.84 -4.72 10.65
N GLN A 85 8.23 -5.00 9.49
CA GLN A 85 8.97 -5.44 8.32
C GLN A 85 9.81 -4.30 7.73
N GLN A 86 11.00 -4.65 7.26
CA GLN A 86 11.91 -3.77 6.52
C GLN A 86 12.27 -4.43 5.18
N ASP A 87 12.47 -3.60 4.16
CA ASP A 87 12.89 -4.03 2.81
C ASP A 87 12.05 -5.18 2.22
N ILE A 88 10.72 -5.10 2.39
CA ILE A 88 9.76 -6.09 1.90
C ILE A 88 9.95 -6.38 0.41
N HIS A 89 9.80 -7.67 0.02
CA HIS A 89 10.00 -8.14 -1.36
C HIS A 89 11.44 -8.03 -1.88
N THR A 90 12.43 -7.97 -0.99
CA THR A 90 13.85 -8.02 -1.35
C THR A 90 14.54 -9.19 -0.67
N THR A 91 15.78 -9.50 -1.09
CA THR A 91 16.60 -10.49 -0.37
C THR A 91 17.14 -9.97 0.96
N SER A 92 16.92 -8.69 1.27
CA SER A 92 17.30 -8.06 2.55
C SER A 92 16.10 -7.91 3.48
N GLU A 93 14.98 -8.55 3.16
CA GLU A 93 13.77 -8.51 3.98
C GLU A 93 14.05 -8.99 5.41
N THR A 94 13.76 -8.14 6.38
CA THR A 94 13.99 -8.38 7.80
C THR A 94 12.80 -7.94 8.64
N LEU A 95 12.75 -8.41 9.89
CA LEU A 95 11.69 -8.09 10.84
C LEU A 95 12.29 -7.55 12.13
N ILE A 96 11.87 -6.36 12.53
CA ILE A 96 12.20 -5.78 13.83
C ILE A 96 11.24 -6.39 14.86
N ILE A 97 11.75 -7.32 15.68
CA ILE A 97 10.92 -8.13 16.59
C ILE A 97 10.15 -7.26 17.58
N ASP A 98 10.77 -6.22 18.14
CA ASP A 98 10.11 -5.34 19.11
C ASP A 98 8.94 -4.56 18.47
N GLU A 99 9.09 -4.12 17.22
CA GLU A 99 8.02 -3.46 16.46
C GLU A 99 6.90 -4.43 16.09
N TYR A 100 7.25 -5.66 15.71
CA TYR A 100 6.26 -6.71 15.44
C TYR A 100 5.43 -7.03 16.68
N LEU A 101 6.06 -7.24 17.84
CA LEU A 101 5.36 -7.49 19.10
C LEU A 101 4.51 -6.29 19.52
N LYS A 102 4.98 -5.07 19.30
CA LYS A 102 4.19 -3.85 19.49
C LYS A 102 2.95 -3.83 18.58
N ALA A 103 3.10 -4.19 17.31
CA ALA A 103 1.98 -4.29 16.38
C ALA A 103 0.96 -5.36 16.79
N CYS A 104 1.40 -6.50 17.35
CA CYS A 104 0.49 -7.49 17.93
C CYS A 104 -0.32 -6.91 19.11
N GLN A 105 0.31 -6.11 19.99
CA GLN A 105 -0.39 -5.44 21.09
C GLN A 105 -1.42 -4.43 20.59
N ILE A 106 -1.07 -3.66 19.55
CA ILE A 106 -1.99 -2.71 18.90
C ILE A 106 -3.16 -3.46 18.26
N GLY A 107 -2.89 -4.53 17.50
CA GLY A 107 -3.91 -5.34 16.86
C GLY A 107 -4.87 -5.99 17.86
N LEU A 108 -4.33 -6.52 18.97
CA LEU A 108 -5.15 -7.06 20.06
C LEU A 108 -6.05 -5.97 20.66
N LEU A 109 -5.49 -4.79 20.95
CA LEU A 109 -6.25 -3.67 21.49
C LEU A 109 -7.39 -3.27 20.55
N LEU A 110 -7.12 -3.14 19.25
CA LEU A 110 -8.15 -2.80 18.26
C LEU A 110 -9.25 -3.87 18.16
N ALA A 111 -8.90 -5.14 18.26
CA ALA A 111 -9.84 -6.25 18.17
C ALA A 111 -10.72 -6.42 19.42
N THR A 112 -10.21 -6.04 20.60
CA THR A 112 -10.89 -6.29 21.88
C THR A 112 -11.38 -5.02 22.58
N ALA A 113 -11.04 -3.84 22.09
CA ALA A 113 -11.55 -2.60 22.66
C ALA A 113 -13.07 -2.57 22.52
N THR A 114 -13.76 -2.61 23.66
CA THR A 114 -15.16 -2.19 23.70
C THR A 114 -15.16 -0.67 23.55
N GLU A 115 -16.01 -0.15 22.68
CA GLU A 115 -16.28 1.29 22.61
C GLU A 115 -16.55 1.78 24.04
N SER A 116 -15.61 2.55 24.59
CA SER A 116 -15.87 3.26 25.83
C SER A 116 -16.70 4.47 25.43
N ALA A 117 -17.98 4.45 25.82
CA ALA A 117 -18.90 5.57 25.66
C ALA A 117 -18.35 6.87 26.26
#